data_AF-A0A935QEH9-F1
#
_entry.id   AF-A0A935QEH9-F1
#
_cell.length_a   1.000
_cell.length_b   1.000
_cell.length_c   1.000
_cell.angle_alpha   90.00
_cell.angle_beta   90.00
_cell.angle_gamma   90.00
#
_symmetry.space_group_name_H-M   'P 1'
#
loop_
_entity.id
_entity.type
_entity.pdbx_description
1 polymer ?
#
loop_
_entity_poly.entity_id
_entity_poly.type
_entity_poly.pdbx_seq_one_letter_code
_entity_poly.pdbx_strand_id
1 'polypeptide(L)'
;MTHPLINPVHSFHIPVMGTGFTVDTPLKVARYGISSVVSLVDDILLEQMRGLVCRREGRGFEAVPSDAEDARADRITRYLDLLAEVVDRQIEQVREAVFEKGSEITRYFEMLPGSPLRAAYERMQEAAGPARARLQEELRGAVVAGGIDVNIMTKLDRVRLRHGLPLGPTFTDAMSALRGYARSRLRSSVVLSAGVNRRLFGYLAEFDDFFPDGAGDMRKRIVLKVSDFRSAQVQARLLAQKGLWVSEFRVESGLNCGGHAFGGTGTLLGPVLEDFRRERARLSAQLRESWAAALASLGRAVPATSPEQRVTVQGGIGTAEENELLLRHYGVDGTGWGTPFLMVPEAVNIDPVHLDRLCKAGEDDIHLSDNSPLGVPFWSLRNSESELLRLQRIDEGHPGSACPKGFLVAEHRIHQGADLHGQPRLPAAQAAGDRRRRAGRGRRVSNRRTTWWSRRASATTWPAARPCPRGSTPTPAPRSAAAPTRPTSRGRPACAR
;
A
#
# COMPACT_ATOMS: atom_id res chain seq x y z
N MET A 1 10.78 16.48 -16.98
CA MET A 1 10.91 15.03 -16.72
C MET A 1 9.61 14.35 -17.13
N THR A 2 9.70 13.18 -17.77
CA THR A 2 8.52 12.34 -18.08
C THR A 2 7.89 11.80 -16.80
N HIS A 3 6.59 11.54 -16.81
CA HIS A 3 5.90 10.95 -15.65
C HIS A 3 6.43 9.52 -15.41
N PRO A 4 6.72 9.10 -14.15
CA PRO A 4 7.27 7.76 -13.86
C PRO A 4 6.41 6.58 -14.32
N LEU A 5 5.09 6.76 -14.42
CA LEU A 5 4.19 5.78 -15.05
C LEU A 5 4.40 5.55 -16.55
N ILE A 6 5.03 6.49 -17.28
CA ILE A 6 5.33 6.34 -18.71
C ILE A 6 6.63 5.54 -18.83
N ASN A 7 6.58 4.38 -19.46
CA ASN A 7 7.74 3.50 -19.68
C ASN A 7 8.55 3.23 -18.40
N PRO A 8 7.92 2.64 -17.35
CA PRO A 8 8.65 2.33 -16.14
C PRO A 8 9.78 1.34 -16.43
N VAL A 9 10.93 1.54 -15.78
CA VAL A 9 12.10 0.66 -15.95
C VAL A 9 11.95 -0.68 -15.22
N HIS A 10 10.97 -0.77 -14.31
CA HIS A 10 10.55 -2.01 -13.64
C HIS A 10 9.12 -2.37 -14.01
N SER A 11 8.85 -3.67 -14.13
CA SER A 11 7.50 -4.21 -14.35
C SER A 11 6.70 -4.34 -13.06
N PHE A 12 7.29 -4.03 -11.90
CA PHE A 12 6.61 -4.09 -10.60
C PHE A 12 6.66 -2.76 -9.85
N HIS A 13 5.83 -2.65 -8.81
CA HIS A 13 5.86 -1.54 -7.85
C HIS A 13 5.60 -2.05 -6.42
N ILE A 14 5.95 -1.22 -5.42
CA ILE A 14 5.66 -1.48 -4.01
C ILE A 14 4.37 -0.76 -3.62
N PRO A 15 3.25 -1.48 -3.38
CA PRO A 15 1.97 -0.87 -3.02
C PRO A 15 1.98 -0.41 -1.55
N VAL A 16 0.92 0.29 -1.13
CA VAL A 16 0.71 0.58 0.30
C VAL A 16 0.46 -0.72 1.06
N MET A 17 1.28 -0.97 2.08
CA MET A 17 1.16 -2.12 2.98
C MET A 17 0.77 -1.72 4.41
N GLY A 18 0.51 -0.43 4.63
CA GLY A 18 0.19 0.18 5.91
C GLY A 18 0.61 1.64 5.92
N THR A 19 0.27 2.38 6.98
CA THR A 19 0.67 3.78 7.10
C THR A 19 2.15 3.96 7.40
N GLY A 20 2.77 3.04 8.14
CA GLY A 20 4.18 3.14 8.58
C GLY A 20 5.19 2.37 7.74
N PHE A 21 4.83 1.19 7.23
CA PHE A 21 5.78 0.32 6.49
C PHE A 21 6.37 1.02 5.27
N THR A 22 5.55 1.74 4.50
CA THR A 22 5.97 2.34 3.23
C THR A 22 6.12 3.86 3.23
N VAL A 23 6.06 4.49 4.41
CA VAL A 23 6.00 5.96 4.53
C VAL A 23 7.22 6.66 3.93
N ASP A 24 8.40 6.05 4.04
CA ASP A 24 9.69 6.54 3.52
C ASP A 24 10.31 5.62 2.45
N THR A 25 9.58 4.60 1.99
CA THR A 25 10.04 3.70 0.91
C THR A 25 10.54 4.45 -0.32
N PRO A 26 9.91 5.56 -0.78
CA PRO A 26 10.45 6.33 -1.90
C PRO A 26 11.92 6.76 -1.70
N LEU A 27 12.31 7.18 -0.50
CA LEU A 27 13.69 7.59 -0.20
C LEU A 27 14.70 6.43 -0.25
N LYS A 28 14.20 5.20 -0.14
CA LYS A 28 15.00 3.97 -0.09
C LYS A 28 15.18 3.36 -1.48
N VAL A 29 14.16 3.42 -2.34
CA VAL A 29 14.13 2.64 -3.58
C VAL A 29 13.94 3.46 -4.87
N ALA A 30 13.45 4.70 -4.80
CA ALA A 30 13.15 5.48 -6.01
C ALA A 30 14.41 5.76 -6.84
N ARG A 31 15.57 5.93 -6.19
CA ARG A 31 16.86 6.09 -6.89
C ARG A 31 17.27 4.90 -7.76
N TYR A 32 16.63 3.73 -7.58
CA TYR A 32 16.82 2.53 -8.41
C TYR A 32 15.70 2.32 -9.44
N GLY A 33 14.89 3.36 -9.71
CA GLY A 33 13.77 3.29 -10.65
C GLY A 33 12.50 2.61 -10.11
N ILE A 34 12.51 2.13 -8.86
CA ILE A 34 11.40 1.36 -8.28
C ILE A 34 10.32 2.31 -7.76
N SER A 35 9.10 2.18 -8.28
CA SER A 35 7.96 2.99 -7.84
C SER A 35 7.36 2.45 -6.54
N SER A 36 6.95 3.35 -5.66
CA SER A 36 6.31 2.98 -4.38
C SER A 36 5.21 3.96 -3.98
N VAL A 37 4.33 3.53 -3.09
CA VAL A 37 3.13 4.30 -2.71
C VAL A 37 3.17 4.74 -1.24
N VAL A 38 2.94 6.03 -1.00
CA VAL A 38 2.82 6.65 0.33
C VAL A 38 1.34 6.80 0.71
N SER A 39 0.95 6.34 1.90
CA SER A 39 -0.41 6.53 2.41
C SER A 39 -0.61 7.93 2.98
N LEU A 40 -1.63 8.66 2.51
CA LEU A 40 -1.95 10.02 3.00
C LEU A 40 -2.96 10.03 4.17
N VAL A 41 -3.20 8.87 4.78
CA VAL A 41 -4.23 8.70 5.82
C VAL A 41 -3.84 9.37 7.14
N ASP A 42 -2.57 9.33 7.52
CA ASP A 42 -2.07 9.80 8.81
C ASP A 42 -1.08 10.97 8.62
N ASP A 43 -1.58 12.20 8.51
CA ASP A 43 -0.74 13.39 8.32
C ASP A 43 0.17 13.69 9.52
N ILE A 44 -0.20 13.23 10.71
CA ILE A 44 0.63 13.34 11.91
C ILE A 44 1.88 12.47 11.76
N LEU A 45 1.73 11.25 11.25
CA LEU A 45 2.88 10.39 10.94
C LEU A 45 3.74 11.01 9.84
N LEU A 46 3.15 11.57 8.78
CA LEU A 46 3.91 12.24 7.72
C LEU A 46 4.73 13.42 8.28
N GLU A 47 4.17 14.19 9.20
CA GLU A 47 4.87 15.31 9.85
C GLU A 47 6.00 14.84 10.76
N GLN A 48 5.81 13.75 11.51
CA GLN A 48 6.85 13.13 12.31
C GLN A 48 8.00 12.62 11.43
N MET A 49 7.66 11.97 10.31
CA MET A 49 8.63 11.49 9.33
C MET A 49 9.34 12.66 8.64
N ARG A 50 8.65 13.76 8.33
CA ARG A 50 9.26 14.98 7.81
C ARG A 50 10.34 15.50 8.77
N GLY A 51 10.05 15.55 10.07
CA GLY A 51 11.04 15.93 11.08
C GLY A 51 12.24 14.99 11.15
N LEU A 52 12.02 13.68 11.04
CA LEU A 52 13.10 12.69 11.00
C LEU A 52 13.98 12.86 9.75
N VAL A 53 13.37 12.99 8.57
CA VAL A 53 14.07 13.15 7.30
C VAL A 53 14.82 14.49 7.28
N CYS A 54 14.21 15.61 7.67
CA CYS A 54 14.89 16.90 7.79
C CYS A 54 16.16 16.81 8.65
N ARG A 55 16.10 16.15 9.81
CA ARG A 55 17.29 15.94 10.67
C ARG A 55 18.37 15.11 9.99
N ARG A 56 18.00 14.01 9.32
CA ARG A 56 18.94 13.15 8.56
C ARG A 56 19.61 13.93 7.42
N GLU A 57 18.88 14.87 6.83
CA GLU A 57 19.31 15.69 5.71
C GLU A 57 20.03 16.99 6.12
N GLY A 58 20.20 17.23 7.42
CA GLY A 58 20.78 18.49 7.91
C GLY A 58 19.95 19.73 7.61
N ARG A 59 18.64 19.59 7.40
CA ARG A 59 17.70 20.68 7.08
C ARG A 59 16.98 21.17 8.32
N GLY A 60 16.67 22.47 8.35
CA GLY A 60 15.77 23.05 9.35
C GLY A 60 14.38 22.40 9.32
N PHE A 61 13.78 22.22 10.48
CA PHE A 61 12.42 21.69 10.64
C PHE A 61 11.60 22.57 11.56
N GLU A 62 10.55 23.16 11.01
CA GLU A 62 9.49 23.84 11.76
C GLU A 62 8.20 23.03 11.60
N ALA A 63 7.58 22.65 12.72
CA ALA A 63 6.38 21.84 12.72
C ALA A 63 5.15 22.68 12.31
N VAL A 64 4.28 22.11 11.49
CA VAL A 64 2.99 22.72 11.16
C VAL A 64 2.08 22.67 12.39
N PRO A 65 1.63 23.82 12.92
CA PRO A 65 0.77 23.87 14.09
C PRO A 65 -0.53 23.08 13.89
N SER A 66 -0.96 22.33 14.91
CA SER A 66 -2.16 21.49 14.82
C SER A 66 -3.47 22.28 14.71
N ASP A 67 -3.43 23.54 15.12
CA ASP A 67 -4.53 24.51 15.02
C ASP A 67 -4.48 25.34 13.74
N ALA A 68 -3.49 25.18 12.86
CA ALA A 68 -3.51 25.84 11.56
C ALA A 68 -4.76 25.45 10.76
N GLU A 69 -5.33 26.38 9.98
CA GLU A 69 -6.62 26.19 9.29
C GLU A 69 -6.68 24.86 8.51
N ASP A 70 -5.62 24.62 7.74
CA ASP A 70 -5.47 23.49 6.84
C ASP A 70 -4.21 22.65 7.11
N ALA A 71 -3.91 22.44 8.41
CA ALA A 71 -2.70 21.74 8.86
C ALA A 71 -2.43 20.43 8.13
N ARG A 72 -3.48 19.63 7.86
CA ARG A 72 -3.37 18.34 7.16
C ARG A 72 -2.86 18.49 5.73
N ALA A 73 -3.44 19.41 4.95
CA ALA A 73 -2.98 19.62 3.58
C ALA A 73 -1.56 20.18 3.57
N ASP A 74 -1.22 21.13 4.46
CA ASP A 74 0.13 21.71 4.54
C ASP A 74 1.19 20.66 4.90
N ARG A 75 0.95 19.83 5.92
CA ARG A 75 1.84 18.71 6.28
C ARG A 75 2.07 17.75 5.12
N ILE A 76 1.00 17.39 4.41
CA ILE A 76 1.07 16.50 3.25
C ILE A 76 1.90 17.14 2.14
N THR A 77 1.62 18.40 1.75
CA THR A 77 2.39 19.12 0.74
C THR A 77 3.88 19.15 1.10
N ARG A 78 4.22 19.62 2.31
CA ARG A 78 5.61 19.77 2.76
C ARG A 78 6.36 18.44 2.83
N TYR A 79 5.68 17.36 3.22
CA TYR A 79 6.29 16.04 3.25
C TYR A 79 6.58 15.52 1.84
N LEU A 80 5.60 15.60 0.94
CA LEU A 80 5.75 15.15 -0.45
C LEU A 80 6.81 15.95 -1.20
N ASP A 81 6.91 17.26 -0.94
CA ASP A 81 7.94 18.13 -1.51
C ASP A 81 9.33 17.77 -1.00
N LEU A 82 9.46 17.49 0.31
CA LEU A 82 10.70 16.98 0.89
C LEU A 82 11.12 15.66 0.24
N LEU A 83 10.19 14.72 0.04
CA LEU A 83 10.49 13.45 -0.63
C LEU A 83 11.00 13.68 -2.05
N ALA A 84 10.32 14.53 -2.82
CA ALA A 84 10.72 14.88 -4.18
C ALA A 84 12.15 15.42 -4.23
N GLU A 85 12.45 16.43 -3.40
CA GLU A 85 13.75 17.08 -3.36
C GLU A 85 14.89 16.11 -2.99
N VAL A 86 14.65 15.23 -2.02
CA VAL A 86 15.64 14.24 -1.60
C VAL A 86 15.88 13.21 -2.71
N VAL A 87 14.82 12.72 -3.36
CA VAL A 87 14.93 11.74 -4.46
C VAL A 87 15.60 12.36 -5.69
N ASP A 88 15.27 13.59 -6.06
CA ASP A 88 15.91 14.30 -7.17
C ASP A 88 17.43 14.37 -6.96
N ARG A 89 17.87 14.77 -5.76
CA ARG A 89 19.30 14.80 -5.43
C ARG A 89 19.93 13.40 -5.40
N GLN A 90 19.22 12.37 -4.93
CA GLN A 90 19.72 10.99 -4.99
C GLN A 90 19.91 10.53 -6.44
N ILE A 91 19.04 10.92 -7.36
CA ILE A 91 19.18 10.60 -8.78
C ILE A 91 20.39 11.28 -9.40
N GLU A 92 20.62 12.56 -9.10
CA GLU A 92 21.82 13.24 -9.58
C GLU A 92 23.10 12.57 -9.06
N GLN A 93 23.11 12.13 -7.79
CA GLN A 93 24.24 11.34 -7.26
C GLN A 93 24.43 10.02 -8.01
N VAL A 94 23.36 9.32 -8.39
CA VAL A 94 23.46 8.12 -9.24
C VAL A 94 24.03 8.49 -10.61
N ARG A 95 23.55 9.58 -11.23
CA ARG A 95 24.02 10.04 -12.55
C ARG A 95 25.45 10.51 -12.55
N GLU A 96 26.00 10.99 -11.44
CA GLU A 96 27.39 11.42 -11.31
C GLU A 96 28.34 10.27 -10.91
N ALA A 97 27.82 9.18 -10.35
CA ALA A 97 28.62 8.07 -9.83
C ALA A 97 29.49 7.41 -10.92
N VAL A 98 30.71 6.99 -10.57
CA VAL A 98 31.59 6.26 -11.51
C VAL A 98 31.03 4.84 -11.73
N PHE A 99 31.11 4.34 -12.96
CA PHE A 99 30.72 2.95 -13.30
C PHE A 99 31.79 1.95 -12.82
N GLU A 100 31.86 1.78 -11.50
CA GLU A 100 32.70 0.82 -10.80
C GLU A 100 31.83 -0.17 -10.03
N LYS A 101 32.37 -1.38 -9.81
CA LYS A 101 31.65 -2.42 -9.08
C LYS A 101 31.27 -1.92 -7.68
N GLY A 102 29.99 -2.02 -7.35
CA GLY A 102 29.44 -1.58 -6.07
C GLY A 102 29.03 -0.11 -6.01
N SER A 103 29.22 0.67 -7.08
CA SER A 103 28.68 2.02 -7.15
C SER A 103 27.15 2.03 -7.31
N GLU A 104 26.52 3.13 -6.95
CA GLU A 104 25.05 3.27 -7.03
C GLU A 104 24.53 3.18 -8.48
N ILE A 105 25.28 3.68 -9.46
CA ILE A 105 24.89 3.58 -10.88
C ILE A 105 25.03 2.14 -11.41
N THR A 106 26.07 1.43 -11.00
CA THR A 106 26.20 0.01 -11.33
C THR A 106 25.06 -0.79 -10.70
N ARG A 107 24.73 -0.51 -9.42
CA ARG A 107 23.59 -1.12 -8.73
C ARG A 107 22.26 -0.84 -9.42
N TYR A 108 22.04 0.39 -9.89
CA TYR A 108 20.83 0.76 -10.65
C TYR A 108 20.62 -0.18 -11.84
N PHE A 109 21.63 -0.33 -12.70
CA PHE A 109 21.51 -1.18 -13.89
C PHE A 109 21.53 -2.68 -13.57
N GLU A 110 22.17 -3.10 -12.48
CA GLU A 110 22.14 -4.46 -11.93
C GLU A 110 20.77 -4.89 -11.45
N MET A 111 19.96 -3.96 -10.95
CA MET A 111 18.61 -4.26 -10.48
C MET A 111 17.56 -4.28 -11.59
N LEU A 112 17.87 -3.80 -12.79
CA LEU A 112 16.90 -3.76 -13.89
C LEU A 112 16.52 -5.18 -14.36
N PRO A 113 15.24 -5.40 -14.72
CA PRO A 113 14.85 -6.62 -15.41
C PRO A 113 15.47 -6.68 -16.81
N GLY A 114 15.40 -7.86 -17.44
CA GLY A 114 15.77 -8.03 -18.85
C GLY A 114 15.03 -7.02 -19.73
N SER A 115 15.78 -6.05 -20.27
CA SER A 115 15.25 -4.89 -20.99
C SER A 115 16.30 -4.32 -21.95
N PRO A 116 15.92 -3.50 -22.95
CA PRO A 116 16.88 -2.83 -23.81
C PRO A 116 17.90 -1.99 -23.04
N LEU A 117 17.48 -1.37 -21.92
CA LEU A 117 18.35 -0.57 -21.06
C LEU A 117 19.35 -1.44 -20.29
N ARG A 118 18.91 -2.58 -19.77
CA ARG A 118 19.78 -3.59 -19.15
C ARG A 118 20.81 -4.14 -20.16
N ALA A 119 20.37 -4.46 -21.37
CA ALA A 119 21.26 -4.92 -22.43
C ALA A 119 22.29 -3.85 -22.86
N ALA A 120 21.91 -2.57 -22.86
CA ALA A 120 22.85 -1.47 -23.12
C ALA A 120 23.94 -1.37 -22.04
N TYR A 121 23.58 -1.58 -20.78
CA TYR A 121 24.55 -1.67 -19.68
C TYR A 121 25.51 -2.86 -19.83
N GLU A 122 25.00 -4.03 -20.20
CA GLU A 122 25.85 -5.22 -20.43
C GLU A 122 26.85 -4.99 -21.59
N ARG A 123 26.41 -4.37 -22.69
CA ARG A 123 27.31 -3.96 -23.77
C ARG A 123 28.36 -2.94 -23.31
N MET A 124 27.99 -2.00 -22.43
CA MET A 124 28.94 -1.03 -21.87
C MET A 124 30.03 -1.74 -21.08
N GLN A 125 29.68 -2.80 -20.33
CA GLN A 125 30.63 -3.58 -19.54
C GLN A 125 31.67 -4.30 -20.42
N GLU A 126 31.28 -4.75 -21.61
CA GLU A 126 32.15 -5.41 -22.59
C GLU A 126 32.98 -4.42 -23.44
N ALA A 127 32.56 -3.16 -23.52
CA ALA A 127 33.22 -2.13 -24.31
C ALA A 127 34.46 -1.54 -23.61
N ALA A 128 35.39 -1.00 -24.42
CA ALA A 128 36.59 -0.30 -23.96
C ALA A 128 36.78 1.05 -24.67
N GLY A 129 37.61 1.92 -24.09
CA GLY A 129 38.02 3.19 -24.70
C GLY A 129 36.84 4.13 -25.01
N PRO A 130 36.87 4.86 -26.15
CA PRO A 130 35.84 5.84 -26.49
C PRO A 130 34.42 5.28 -26.61
N ALA A 131 34.27 4.01 -27.01
CA ALA A 131 32.97 3.36 -27.11
C ALA A 131 32.32 3.17 -25.74
N ARG A 132 33.12 2.76 -24.73
CA ARG A 132 32.65 2.65 -23.34
C ARG A 132 32.19 4.01 -22.81
N ALA A 133 32.98 5.06 -23.04
CA ALA A 133 32.65 6.41 -22.57
C ALA A 133 31.32 6.93 -23.15
N ARG A 134 31.05 6.69 -24.44
CA ARG A 134 29.76 7.06 -25.06
C ARG A 134 28.59 6.31 -24.45
N LEU A 135 28.71 5.00 -24.27
CA LEU A 135 27.65 4.20 -23.64
C LEU A 135 27.40 4.62 -22.19
N GLN A 136 28.45 4.98 -21.44
CA GLN A 136 28.29 5.50 -20.08
C GLN A 136 27.47 6.80 -20.06
N GLU A 137 27.72 7.72 -20.99
CA GLU A 137 26.95 8.97 -21.09
C GLU A 137 25.48 8.71 -21.47
N GLU A 138 25.23 7.84 -22.44
CA GLU A 138 23.88 7.42 -22.82
C GLU A 138 23.12 6.80 -21.63
N LEU A 139 23.78 5.92 -20.88
CA LEU A 139 23.22 5.27 -19.70
C LEU A 139 22.91 6.28 -18.59
N ARG A 140 23.78 7.27 -18.34
CA ARG A 140 23.52 8.35 -17.36
C ARG A 140 22.24 9.11 -17.72
N GLY A 141 22.07 9.46 -19.00
CA GLY A 141 20.86 10.13 -19.50
C GLY A 141 19.58 9.28 -19.36
N ALA A 142 19.71 7.96 -19.31
CA ALA A 142 18.60 7.02 -19.17
C ALA A 142 18.23 6.68 -17.71
N VAL A 143 18.98 7.15 -16.71
CA VAL A 143 18.63 6.97 -15.30
C VAL A 143 17.38 7.79 -14.98
N VAL A 144 16.37 7.12 -14.41
CA VAL A 144 15.11 7.74 -13.99
C VAL A 144 14.73 7.30 -12.58
N ALA A 145 14.09 8.20 -11.82
CA ALA A 145 13.52 7.85 -10.53
C ALA A 145 12.27 6.97 -10.68
N GLY A 146 12.07 6.11 -9.70
CA GLY A 146 10.79 5.48 -9.43
C GLY A 146 9.76 6.51 -8.93
N GLY A 147 8.49 6.24 -9.21
CA GLY A 147 7.39 7.12 -8.80
C GLY A 147 7.20 7.18 -7.28
N ILE A 148 6.89 8.39 -6.81
CA ILE A 148 6.42 8.68 -5.44
C ILE A 148 4.89 8.80 -5.51
N ASP A 149 4.23 7.66 -5.74
CA ASP A 149 2.77 7.65 -5.82
C ASP A 149 2.16 7.81 -4.42
N VAL A 150 0.91 8.25 -4.36
CA VAL A 150 0.19 8.44 -3.09
C VAL A 150 -1.12 7.68 -3.07
N ASN A 151 -1.60 7.31 -1.90
CA ASN A 151 -2.89 6.62 -1.73
C ASN A 151 -3.84 7.42 -0.84
N ILE A 152 -5.09 7.54 -1.30
CA ILE A 152 -6.21 8.09 -0.54
C ILE A 152 -7.29 7.02 -0.42
N MET A 153 -7.63 6.65 0.82
CA MET A 153 -8.72 5.71 1.11
C MET A 153 -10.03 6.48 1.22
N THR A 154 -10.94 6.28 0.28
CA THR A 154 -12.17 7.10 0.18
C THR A 154 -13.19 6.85 1.29
N LYS A 155 -13.16 5.66 1.92
CA LYS A 155 -14.05 5.28 3.03
C LYS A 155 -13.71 5.92 4.39
N LEU A 156 -12.50 6.45 4.57
CA LEU A 156 -12.09 7.11 5.83
C LEU A 156 -12.27 8.63 5.78
N ASP A 157 -13.15 9.12 4.90
CA ASP A 157 -13.35 10.54 4.68
C ASP A 157 -14.23 11.17 5.78
N ARG A 158 -13.58 11.62 6.85
CA ARG A 158 -14.23 12.19 8.03
C ARG A 158 -14.37 13.70 7.95
N VAL A 159 -15.49 14.23 8.45
CA VAL A 159 -15.70 15.66 8.67
C VAL A 159 -14.82 16.13 9.84
N ARG A 160 -13.98 17.14 9.58
CA ARG A 160 -13.15 17.73 10.64
C ARG A 160 -13.93 18.76 11.44
N LEU A 161 -13.65 18.81 12.74
CA LEU A 161 -14.19 19.81 13.65
C LEU A 161 -13.09 20.77 14.08
N ARG A 162 -13.43 22.05 14.25
CA ARG A 162 -12.58 23.09 14.84
C ARG A 162 -13.39 23.78 15.93
N HIS A 163 -12.87 23.79 17.15
CA HIS A 163 -13.60 24.29 18.34
C HIS A 163 -15.03 23.70 18.48
N GLY A 164 -15.20 22.42 18.12
CA GLY A 164 -16.49 21.72 18.17
C GLY A 164 -17.41 21.98 16.97
N LEU A 165 -17.04 22.85 16.02
CA LEU A 165 -17.83 23.18 14.85
C LEU A 165 -17.31 22.44 13.60
N PRO A 166 -18.20 21.89 12.75
CA PRO A 166 -17.78 21.25 11.51
C PRO A 166 -17.17 22.27 10.56
N LEU A 167 -16.01 21.94 10.01
CA LEU A 167 -15.42 22.67 8.90
C LEU A 167 -16.18 22.36 7.60
N GLY A 168 -16.01 23.24 6.61
CA GLY A 168 -16.63 23.08 5.29
C GLY A 168 -16.30 21.73 4.62
N PRO A 169 -17.09 21.32 3.61
CA PRO A 169 -16.98 19.99 2.98
C PRO A 169 -15.63 19.73 2.29
N THR A 170 -14.83 20.76 2.03
CA THR A 170 -13.46 20.67 1.46
C THR A 170 -12.39 20.37 2.52
N PHE A 171 -12.72 20.42 3.81
CA PHE A 171 -11.79 20.17 4.92
C PHE A 171 -11.90 18.76 5.51
N THR A 172 -12.63 17.85 4.86
CA THR A 172 -12.61 16.44 5.26
C THR A 172 -11.23 15.83 5.08
N ASP A 173 -10.98 14.67 5.70
CA ASP A 173 -9.65 14.05 5.71
C ASP A 173 -9.17 13.65 4.29
N ALA A 174 -10.06 13.15 3.41
CA ALA A 174 -9.70 12.79 2.04
C ALA A 174 -9.52 14.03 1.15
N MET A 175 -10.37 15.06 1.32
CA MET A 175 -10.27 16.31 0.56
C MET A 175 -9.00 17.08 0.91
N SER A 176 -8.66 17.16 2.20
CA SER A 176 -7.41 17.78 2.66
C SER A 176 -6.19 17.02 2.12
N ALA A 177 -6.25 15.68 2.10
CA ALA A 177 -5.18 14.87 1.55
C ALA A 177 -5.00 15.07 0.04
N LEU A 178 -6.11 15.10 -0.70
CA LEU A 178 -6.08 15.38 -2.14
C LEU A 178 -5.52 16.77 -2.41
N ARG A 179 -5.95 17.80 -1.67
CA ARG A 179 -5.45 19.16 -1.83
C ARG A 179 -3.96 19.27 -1.52
N GLY A 180 -3.48 18.63 -0.45
CA GLY A 180 -2.05 18.59 -0.14
C GLY A 180 -1.24 17.91 -1.26
N TYR A 181 -1.75 16.80 -1.78
CA TYR A 181 -1.13 16.12 -2.92
C TYR A 181 -1.13 16.98 -4.20
N ALA A 182 -2.26 17.59 -4.53
CA ALA A 182 -2.43 18.41 -5.73
C ALA A 182 -1.52 19.65 -5.68
N ARG A 183 -1.33 20.25 -4.49
CA ARG A 183 -0.44 21.40 -4.27
C ARG A 183 1.05 21.03 -4.22
N SER A 184 1.39 19.78 -3.94
CA SER A 184 2.78 19.33 -3.90
C SER A 184 3.45 19.41 -5.28
N ARG A 185 4.77 19.50 -5.29
CA ARG A 185 5.59 19.57 -6.50
C ARG A 185 5.68 18.25 -7.28
N LEU A 186 5.20 17.15 -6.69
CA LEU A 186 5.33 15.82 -7.27
C LEU A 186 4.75 15.71 -8.68
N ARG A 187 5.41 14.89 -9.51
CA ARG A 187 4.88 14.41 -10.77
C ARG A 187 4.68 12.90 -10.64
N SER A 188 3.46 12.50 -10.30
CA SER A 188 3.17 11.17 -9.77
C SER A 188 1.67 10.85 -9.89
N SER A 189 1.27 9.72 -9.31
CA SER A 189 -0.10 9.23 -9.36
C SER A 189 -0.77 9.23 -7.99
N VAL A 190 -2.08 9.50 -7.97
CA VAL A 190 -2.94 9.24 -6.82
C VAL A 190 -3.70 7.93 -7.03
N VAL A 191 -3.52 6.99 -6.12
CA VAL A 191 -4.25 5.74 -6.01
C VAL A 191 -5.50 5.99 -5.18
N LEU A 192 -6.66 5.90 -5.85
CA LEU A 192 -7.97 5.99 -5.21
C LEU A 192 -8.44 4.58 -4.85
N SER A 193 -8.58 4.32 -3.55
CA SER A 193 -8.94 3.00 -3.02
C SER A 193 -10.18 3.05 -2.13
N ALA A 194 -10.73 1.86 -1.85
CA ALA A 194 -11.88 1.64 -0.97
C ALA A 194 -13.25 2.12 -1.48
N GLY A 195 -13.43 2.36 -2.78
CA GLY A 195 -14.75 2.55 -3.40
C GLY A 195 -15.05 3.98 -3.86
N VAL A 196 -16.28 4.20 -4.34
CA VAL A 196 -16.68 5.44 -5.03
C VAL A 196 -16.92 6.59 -4.05
N ASN A 197 -16.22 7.72 -4.25
CA ASN A 197 -16.51 8.98 -3.57
C ASN A 197 -16.72 10.10 -4.60
N ARG A 198 -18.00 10.35 -4.94
CA ARG A 198 -18.39 11.34 -5.96
C ARG A 198 -17.95 12.76 -5.62
N ARG A 199 -17.87 13.10 -4.32
CA ARG A 199 -17.40 14.42 -3.87
C ARG A 199 -15.92 14.56 -4.17
N LEU A 200 -15.11 13.57 -3.81
CA LEU A 200 -13.67 13.57 -4.09
C LEU A 200 -13.39 13.64 -5.61
N PHE A 201 -14.18 12.94 -6.43
CA PHE A 201 -14.06 13.01 -7.89
C PHE A 201 -14.43 14.40 -8.44
N GLY A 202 -15.41 15.07 -7.83
CA GLY A 202 -15.71 16.47 -8.14
C GLY A 202 -14.54 17.38 -7.78
N TYR A 203 -13.96 17.18 -6.60
CA TYR A 203 -12.85 18.01 -6.11
C TYR A 203 -11.55 17.82 -6.90
N LEU A 204 -11.29 16.62 -7.43
CA LEU A 204 -10.18 16.38 -8.38
C LEU A 204 -10.24 17.33 -9.59
N ALA A 205 -11.44 17.63 -10.09
CA ALA A 205 -11.63 18.47 -11.26
C ALA A 205 -11.38 19.97 -10.99
N GLU A 206 -11.16 20.37 -9.73
CA GLU A 206 -10.79 21.75 -9.36
C GLU A 206 -9.28 22.02 -9.49
N PHE A 207 -8.46 20.99 -9.77
CA PHE A 207 -7.01 21.11 -9.87
C PHE A 207 -6.52 20.87 -11.30
N ASP A 208 -5.87 21.88 -11.89
CA ASP A 208 -5.40 21.85 -13.28
C ASP A 208 -4.40 20.74 -13.59
N ASP A 209 -3.57 20.36 -12.61
CA ASP A 209 -2.50 19.36 -12.79
C ASP A 209 -3.02 17.93 -13.12
N PHE A 210 -4.32 17.67 -12.99
CA PHE A 210 -4.97 16.40 -13.41
C PHE A 210 -5.51 16.42 -14.86
N PHE A 211 -5.43 17.56 -15.54
CA PHE A 211 -5.83 17.71 -16.93
C PHE A 211 -4.60 17.72 -17.84
N PRO A 212 -4.75 17.36 -19.13
CA PRO A 212 -3.65 17.45 -20.08
C PRO A 212 -3.20 18.90 -20.25
N ASP A 213 -1.89 19.12 -20.24
CA ASP A 213 -1.25 20.37 -20.60
C ASP A 213 -1.23 20.56 -22.13
N GLY A 214 -0.57 21.63 -22.60
CA GLY A 214 -0.46 21.92 -24.04
C GLY A 214 0.27 20.84 -24.85
N ALA A 215 1.06 19.97 -24.21
CA ALA A 215 1.72 18.83 -24.83
C ALA A 215 0.88 17.54 -24.73
N GLY A 216 -0.33 17.60 -24.13
CA GLY A 216 -1.18 16.45 -23.90
C GLY A 216 -0.77 15.61 -22.68
N ASP A 217 0.12 16.12 -21.84
CA ASP A 217 0.69 15.41 -20.71
C ASP A 217 0.02 15.84 -19.39
N MET A 218 0.00 14.94 -18.41
CA MET A 218 -0.60 15.19 -17.09
C MET A 218 0.46 15.06 -16.01
N ARG A 219 0.53 16.07 -15.15
CA ARG A 219 1.47 16.07 -14.02
C ARG A 219 1.01 15.15 -12.90
N LYS A 220 -0.30 15.10 -12.64
CA LYS A 220 -0.91 14.26 -11.62
C LYS A 220 -1.82 13.25 -12.31
N ARG A 221 -1.51 11.97 -12.16
CA ARG A 221 -2.29 10.89 -12.79
C ARG A 221 -3.21 10.20 -11.79
N ILE A 222 -4.28 9.59 -12.29
CA ILE A 222 -5.24 8.86 -11.46
C ILE A 222 -5.08 7.36 -11.69
N VAL A 223 -4.86 6.63 -10.59
CA VAL A 223 -4.87 5.17 -10.53
C VAL A 223 -6.15 4.75 -9.79
N LEU A 224 -7.01 3.97 -10.45
CA LEU A 224 -8.19 3.40 -9.81
C LEU A 224 -7.89 1.98 -9.32
N LYS A 225 -7.96 1.79 -8.01
CA LYS A 225 -7.85 0.47 -7.39
C LYS A 225 -9.20 -0.24 -7.41
N VAL A 226 -9.27 -1.37 -8.10
CA VAL A 226 -10.55 -2.02 -8.47
C VAL A 226 -10.51 -3.52 -8.20
N SER A 227 -11.65 -4.08 -7.81
CA SER A 227 -11.83 -5.52 -7.54
C SER A 227 -12.40 -6.28 -8.73
N ASP A 228 -13.06 -5.58 -9.66
CA ASP A 228 -13.79 -6.17 -10.79
C ASP A 228 -13.92 -5.16 -11.94
N PHE A 229 -14.17 -5.69 -13.14
CA PHE A 229 -14.26 -4.89 -14.37
C PHE A 229 -15.44 -3.91 -14.37
N ARG A 230 -16.60 -4.31 -13.81
CA ARG A 230 -17.80 -3.48 -13.79
C ARG A 230 -17.60 -2.23 -12.92
N SER A 231 -17.04 -2.41 -11.73
CA SER A 231 -16.68 -1.33 -10.82
C SER A 231 -15.69 -0.37 -11.48
N ALA A 232 -14.69 -0.89 -12.17
CA ALA A 232 -13.73 -0.08 -12.93
C ALA A 232 -14.40 0.77 -14.00
N GLN A 233 -15.27 0.16 -14.83
CA GLN A 233 -16.01 0.86 -15.87
C GLN A 233 -16.91 1.97 -15.32
N VAL A 234 -17.66 1.70 -14.24
CA VAL A 234 -18.55 2.69 -13.63
C VAL A 234 -17.77 3.88 -13.07
N GLN A 235 -16.70 3.60 -12.31
CA GLN A 235 -15.90 4.65 -11.68
C GLN A 235 -15.14 5.50 -12.71
N ALA A 236 -14.53 4.85 -13.71
CA ALA A 236 -13.80 5.57 -14.76
C ALA A 236 -14.73 6.45 -15.60
N ARG A 237 -15.96 6.01 -15.89
CA ARG A 237 -16.94 6.86 -16.59
C ARG A 237 -17.30 8.11 -15.79
N LEU A 238 -17.46 8.00 -14.48
CA LEU A 238 -17.74 9.15 -13.60
C LEU A 238 -16.59 10.17 -13.61
N LEU A 239 -15.34 9.72 -13.72
CA LEU A 239 -14.17 10.59 -13.85
C LEU A 239 -14.06 11.19 -15.26
N ALA A 240 -14.25 10.38 -16.31
CA ALA A 240 -14.19 10.83 -17.69
C ALA A 240 -15.22 11.92 -17.99
N GLN A 241 -16.44 11.81 -17.44
CA GLN A 241 -17.48 12.84 -17.53
C GLN A 241 -17.09 14.19 -16.89
N LYS A 242 -16.02 14.21 -16.09
CA LYS A 242 -15.44 15.42 -15.47
C LYS A 242 -14.19 15.92 -16.19
N GLY A 243 -13.82 15.32 -17.32
CA GLY A 243 -12.58 15.61 -18.03
C GLY A 243 -11.33 15.00 -17.37
N LEU A 244 -11.50 14.08 -16.42
CA LEU A 244 -10.40 13.41 -15.72
C LEU A 244 -10.10 12.05 -16.36
N TRP A 245 -8.81 11.75 -16.55
CA TRP A 245 -8.37 10.50 -17.17
C TRP A 245 -7.87 9.50 -16.13
N VAL A 246 -8.35 8.26 -16.22
CA VAL A 246 -7.79 7.14 -15.44
C VAL A 246 -6.61 6.58 -16.21
N SER A 247 -5.41 6.82 -15.70
CA SER A 247 -4.15 6.36 -16.32
C SER A 247 -3.86 4.89 -16.03
N GLU A 248 -4.38 4.35 -14.93
CA GLU A 248 -4.14 2.96 -14.54
C GLU A 248 -5.36 2.37 -13.81
N PHE A 249 -5.74 1.16 -14.22
CA PHE A 249 -6.60 0.27 -13.43
C PHE A 249 -5.71 -0.71 -12.66
N ARG A 250 -5.63 -0.54 -11.35
CA ARG A 250 -4.88 -1.44 -10.46
C ARG A 250 -5.82 -2.48 -9.89
N VAL A 251 -5.87 -3.64 -10.54
CA VAL A 251 -6.72 -4.77 -10.15
C VAL A 251 -6.15 -5.37 -8.87
N GLU A 252 -6.98 -5.45 -7.83
CA GLU A 252 -6.61 -6.03 -6.55
C GLU A 252 -7.44 -7.29 -6.27
N SER A 253 -6.76 -8.38 -5.90
CA SER A 253 -7.45 -9.58 -5.42
C SER A 253 -8.15 -9.31 -4.09
N GLY A 254 -9.47 -9.50 -4.03
CA GLY A 254 -10.23 -9.38 -2.78
C GLY A 254 -9.94 -10.49 -1.77
N LEU A 255 -9.27 -11.58 -2.17
CA LEU A 255 -9.07 -12.77 -1.35
C LEU A 255 -7.59 -13.04 -1.03
N ASN A 256 -6.69 -12.80 -1.97
CA ASN A 256 -5.29 -13.23 -1.89
C ASN A 256 -4.32 -12.10 -1.47
N CYS A 257 -4.84 -10.91 -1.17
CA CYS A 257 -4.04 -9.78 -0.69
C CYS A 257 -3.85 -9.84 0.82
N GLY A 258 -2.72 -9.34 1.32
CA GLY A 258 -2.60 -8.98 2.73
C GLY A 258 -3.51 -7.80 3.08
N GLY A 259 -3.92 -7.70 4.34
CA GLY A 259 -4.79 -6.63 4.83
C GLY A 259 -6.28 -6.93 4.64
N HIS A 260 -7.06 -5.92 4.24
CA HIS A 260 -8.52 -6.05 4.10
C HIS A 260 -8.90 -7.05 3.00
N ALA A 261 -9.69 -8.04 3.35
CA ALA A 261 -10.25 -9.02 2.43
C ALA A 261 -11.70 -8.64 2.05
N PHE A 262 -11.97 -8.59 0.76
CA PHE A 262 -13.27 -8.26 0.17
C PHE A 262 -13.85 -9.50 -0.52
N GLY A 263 -14.18 -10.52 0.27
CA GLY A 263 -14.62 -11.83 -0.22
C GLY A 263 -16.10 -11.96 -0.62
N GLY A 264 -16.85 -10.85 -0.66
CA GLY A 264 -18.32 -10.87 -0.67
C GLY A 264 -18.99 -11.59 -1.85
N THR A 265 -18.36 -11.68 -3.02
CA THR A 265 -18.96 -12.28 -4.23
C THR A 265 -18.23 -13.53 -4.74
N GLY A 266 -17.17 -14.00 -4.08
CA GLY A 266 -16.42 -15.19 -4.51
C GLY A 266 -15.76 -15.07 -5.90
N THR A 267 -15.58 -13.86 -6.42
CA THR A 267 -14.96 -13.64 -7.74
C THR A 267 -13.45 -13.83 -7.65
N LEU A 268 -12.94 -14.81 -8.41
CA LEU A 268 -11.50 -15.11 -8.45
C LEU A 268 -10.76 -14.09 -9.31
N LEU A 269 -9.47 -13.88 -9.00
CA LEU A 269 -8.62 -12.92 -9.71
C LEU A 269 -8.50 -13.23 -11.20
N GLY A 270 -8.32 -14.50 -11.57
CA GLY A 270 -8.14 -14.92 -12.97
C GLY A 270 -9.27 -14.48 -13.90
N PRO A 271 -10.55 -14.80 -13.60
CA PRO A 271 -11.70 -14.30 -14.35
C PRO A 271 -11.77 -12.77 -14.47
N VAL A 272 -11.44 -12.04 -13.40
CA VAL A 272 -11.41 -10.56 -13.44
C VAL A 272 -10.36 -10.08 -14.43
N LEU A 273 -9.14 -10.63 -14.39
CA LEU A 273 -8.08 -10.27 -15.33
C LEU A 273 -8.43 -10.64 -16.76
N GLU A 274 -9.16 -11.74 -16.98
CA GLU A 274 -9.64 -12.13 -18.30
C GLU A 274 -10.63 -11.11 -18.87
N ASP A 275 -11.55 -10.60 -18.04
CA ASP A 275 -12.46 -9.53 -18.45
C ASP A 275 -11.68 -8.28 -18.86
N PHE A 276 -10.69 -7.85 -18.06
CA PHE A 276 -9.83 -6.71 -18.44
C PHE A 276 -9.07 -6.97 -19.74
N ARG A 277 -8.49 -8.15 -19.92
CA ARG A 277 -7.74 -8.52 -21.12
C ARG A 277 -8.61 -8.40 -22.37
N ARG A 278 -9.85 -8.91 -22.31
CA ARG A 278 -10.80 -8.89 -23.44
C ARG A 278 -11.38 -7.52 -23.72
N GLU A 279 -11.62 -6.72 -22.67
CA GLU A 279 -12.45 -5.52 -22.75
C GLU A 279 -11.68 -4.20 -22.65
N ARG A 280 -10.38 -4.20 -22.30
CA ARG A 280 -9.58 -2.97 -22.08
C ARG A 280 -9.63 -1.99 -23.24
N ALA A 281 -9.58 -2.46 -24.48
CA ALA A 281 -9.61 -1.60 -25.67
C ALA A 281 -10.97 -0.92 -25.84
N ARG A 282 -12.07 -1.67 -25.67
CA ARG A 282 -13.44 -1.14 -25.73
C ARG A 282 -13.68 -0.14 -24.61
N LEU A 283 -13.23 -0.44 -23.40
CA LEU A 283 -13.33 0.47 -22.26
C LEU A 283 -12.56 1.78 -22.53
N SER A 284 -11.31 1.69 -23.00
CA SER A 284 -10.47 2.86 -23.31
C SER A 284 -11.13 3.77 -24.34
N ALA A 285 -11.69 3.20 -25.42
CA ALA A 285 -12.38 3.97 -26.46
C ALA A 285 -13.61 4.73 -25.93
N GLN A 286 -14.44 4.04 -25.13
CA GLN A 286 -15.62 4.65 -24.49
C GLN A 286 -15.23 5.78 -23.52
N LEU A 287 -14.18 5.58 -22.73
CA LEU A 287 -13.69 6.59 -21.80
C LEU A 287 -13.12 7.78 -22.54
N ARG A 288 -12.39 7.56 -23.65
CA ARG A 288 -11.83 8.63 -24.49
C ARG A 288 -12.92 9.53 -25.06
N GLU A 289 -14.00 8.96 -25.57
CA GLU A 289 -15.13 9.74 -26.10
C GLU A 289 -15.74 10.64 -25.01
N SER A 290 -16.07 10.06 -23.85
CA SER A 290 -16.63 10.82 -22.72
C SER A 290 -15.67 11.87 -22.19
N TRP A 291 -14.37 11.56 -22.14
CA TRP A 291 -13.32 12.44 -21.66
C TRP A 291 -13.09 13.64 -22.58
N ALA A 292 -12.98 13.39 -23.89
CA ALA A 292 -12.82 14.43 -24.90
C ALA A 292 -14.02 15.39 -24.93
N ALA A 293 -15.24 14.86 -24.84
CA ALA A 293 -16.45 15.67 -24.76
C ALA A 293 -16.46 16.57 -23.50
N ALA A 294 -16.03 16.04 -22.35
CA ALA A 294 -15.92 16.80 -21.11
C ALA A 294 -14.80 17.86 -21.15
N LEU A 295 -13.66 17.57 -21.76
CA LEU A 295 -12.60 18.57 -21.96
C LEU A 295 -13.08 19.73 -22.84
N ALA A 296 -13.77 19.42 -23.95
CA ALA A 296 -14.31 20.42 -24.84
C ALA A 296 -15.36 21.31 -24.15
N SER A 297 -16.25 20.74 -23.33
CA SER A 297 -17.25 21.52 -22.58
C SER A 297 -16.64 22.39 -21.48
N LEU A 298 -15.48 21.99 -20.94
CA LEU A 298 -14.68 22.79 -20.01
C LEU A 298 -13.81 23.85 -20.70
N GLY A 299 -13.85 23.95 -22.04
CA GLY A 299 -13.01 24.87 -22.81
C GLY A 299 -11.51 24.51 -22.79
N ARG A 300 -11.17 23.25 -22.50
CA ARG A 300 -9.79 22.76 -22.47
C ARG A 300 -9.38 22.16 -23.80
N ALA A 301 -8.07 22.19 -24.09
CA ALA A 301 -7.51 21.53 -25.25
C ALA A 301 -7.79 20.01 -25.20
N VAL A 302 -8.23 19.45 -26.32
CA VAL A 302 -8.50 18.02 -26.46
C VAL A 302 -7.33 17.36 -27.20
N PRO A 303 -6.53 16.51 -26.55
CA PRO A 303 -5.41 15.85 -27.21
C PRO A 303 -5.85 14.94 -28.36
N ALA A 304 -5.06 14.96 -29.45
CA ALA A 304 -5.31 14.13 -30.63
C ALA A 304 -5.36 12.63 -30.31
N THR A 305 -4.55 12.17 -29.34
CA THR A 305 -4.54 10.80 -28.82
C THR A 305 -4.73 10.81 -27.30
N SER A 306 -5.31 9.75 -26.74
CA SER A 306 -5.47 9.64 -25.30
C SER A 306 -4.16 9.13 -24.70
N PRO A 307 -3.79 9.57 -23.49
CA PRO A 307 -2.70 8.96 -22.75
C PRO A 307 -2.92 7.44 -22.60
N GLU A 308 -1.83 6.69 -22.61
CA GLU A 308 -1.88 5.24 -22.39
C GLU A 308 -2.62 4.92 -21.09
N GLN A 309 -3.50 3.91 -21.16
CA GLN A 309 -4.25 3.40 -20.02
C GLN A 309 -3.73 2.02 -19.66
N ARG A 310 -3.12 1.92 -18.48
CA ARG A 310 -2.49 0.70 -17.98
C ARG A 310 -3.48 -0.16 -17.19
N VAL A 311 -3.29 -1.47 -17.23
CA VAL A 311 -3.93 -2.45 -16.35
C VAL A 311 -2.84 -3.17 -15.60
N THR A 312 -2.78 -2.99 -14.29
CA THR A 312 -1.82 -3.67 -13.41
C THR A 312 -2.57 -4.57 -12.43
N VAL A 313 -1.85 -5.49 -11.81
CA VAL A 313 -2.44 -6.41 -10.84
C VAL A 313 -1.62 -6.50 -9.56
N GLN A 314 -2.29 -6.56 -8.42
CA GLN A 314 -1.67 -6.84 -7.14
C GLN A 314 -2.48 -7.88 -6.34
N GLY A 315 -1.77 -8.67 -5.54
CA GLY A 315 -2.35 -9.65 -4.63
C GLY A 315 -1.98 -11.08 -4.93
N GLY A 316 -1.45 -11.78 -3.92
CA GLY A 316 -1.08 -13.19 -4.01
C GLY A 316 0.15 -13.47 -4.87
N ILE A 317 1.02 -12.48 -5.09
CA ILE A 317 2.28 -12.65 -5.83
C ILE A 317 3.40 -12.83 -4.81
N GLY A 318 4.03 -14.01 -4.81
CA GLY A 318 5.16 -14.36 -3.95
C GLY A 318 6.43 -14.73 -4.70
N THR A 319 6.34 -15.04 -6.00
CA THR A 319 7.43 -15.58 -6.81
C THR A 319 7.58 -14.88 -8.16
N ALA A 320 8.77 -14.99 -8.76
CA ALA A 320 9.04 -14.42 -10.08
C ALA A 320 8.21 -15.11 -11.17
N GLU A 321 7.95 -16.42 -11.01
CA GLU A 321 7.15 -17.23 -11.91
C GLU A 321 5.68 -16.79 -11.94
N GLU A 322 5.10 -16.48 -10.77
CA GLU A 322 3.74 -15.94 -10.68
C GLU A 322 3.64 -14.57 -11.35
N ASN A 323 4.65 -13.71 -11.15
CA ASN A 323 4.73 -12.42 -11.83
C ASN A 323 4.81 -12.57 -13.35
N GLU A 324 5.70 -13.43 -13.86
CA GLU A 324 5.82 -13.69 -15.29
C GLU A 324 4.53 -14.29 -15.88
N LEU A 325 3.86 -15.16 -15.14
CA LEU A 325 2.54 -15.68 -15.54
C LEU A 325 1.54 -14.54 -15.71
N LEU A 326 1.44 -13.62 -14.74
CA LEU A 326 0.49 -12.52 -14.80
C LEU A 326 0.78 -11.60 -16.00
N LEU A 327 2.05 -11.24 -16.22
CA LEU A 327 2.49 -10.42 -17.34
C LEU A 327 2.20 -11.09 -18.70
N ARG A 328 2.58 -12.36 -18.87
CA ARG A 328 2.49 -13.04 -20.18
C ARG A 328 1.11 -13.57 -20.50
N HIS A 329 0.44 -14.19 -19.53
CA HIS A 329 -0.86 -14.84 -19.76
C HIS A 329 -2.00 -13.82 -19.87
N TYR A 330 -2.03 -12.86 -18.94
CA TYR A 330 -3.10 -11.85 -18.90
C TYR A 330 -2.76 -10.57 -19.66
N GLY A 331 -1.49 -10.34 -20.00
CA GLY A 331 -1.08 -9.11 -20.70
C GLY A 331 -1.26 -7.87 -19.84
N VAL A 332 -1.09 -7.99 -18.53
CA VAL A 332 -1.07 -6.84 -17.61
C VAL A 332 0.23 -6.07 -17.79
N ASP A 333 0.16 -4.75 -17.63
CA ASP A 333 1.27 -3.83 -17.89
C ASP A 333 2.20 -3.68 -16.68
N GLY A 334 1.95 -4.43 -15.60
CA GLY A 334 2.78 -4.47 -14.40
C GLY A 334 2.11 -5.12 -13.19
N THR A 335 2.89 -5.36 -12.14
CA THR A 335 2.44 -6.02 -10.91
C THR A 335 2.73 -5.21 -9.64
N GLY A 336 1.97 -5.44 -8.58
CA GLY A 336 2.21 -4.85 -7.26
C GLY A 336 2.51 -5.92 -6.22
N TRP A 337 3.65 -5.78 -5.53
CA TRP A 337 4.16 -6.76 -4.59
C TRP A 337 4.06 -6.22 -3.16
N GLY A 338 3.08 -6.70 -2.40
CA GLY A 338 2.87 -6.32 -1.01
C GLY A 338 3.73 -7.16 -0.06
N THR A 339 3.12 -8.21 0.52
CA THR A 339 3.70 -9.05 1.57
C THR A 339 5.18 -9.45 1.37
N PRO A 340 5.67 -9.81 0.16
CA PRO A 340 7.10 -10.09 -0.01
C PRO A 340 8.02 -8.93 0.38
N PHE A 341 7.64 -7.67 0.09
CA PHE A 341 8.42 -6.50 0.46
C PHE A 341 8.35 -6.16 1.95
N LEU A 342 7.40 -6.71 2.71
CA LEU A 342 7.46 -6.62 4.19
C LEU A 342 8.69 -7.34 4.76
N MET A 343 9.25 -8.29 4.01
CA MET A 343 10.46 -9.02 4.40
C MET A 343 11.76 -8.36 3.91
N VAL A 344 11.69 -7.16 3.31
CA VAL A 344 12.84 -6.43 2.75
C VAL A 344 13.06 -5.15 3.58
N PRO A 345 13.83 -5.21 4.68
CA PRO A 345 14.04 -4.07 5.58
C PRO A 345 14.74 -2.88 4.90
N GLU A 346 15.41 -3.11 3.77
CA GLU A 346 15.99 -2.05 2.93
C GLU A 346 14.91 -1.23 2.21
N ALA A 347 13.70 -1.76 2.03
CA ALA A 347 12.60 -1.10 1.33
C ALA A 347 11.52 -0.56 2.28
N VAL A 348 11.30 -1.20 3.43
CA VAL A 348 10.20 -0.86 4.36
C VAL A 348 10.69 -0.54 5.78
N ASN A 349 9.82 -0.05 6.64
CA ASN A 349 10.07 0.06 8.07
C ASN A 349 9.46 -1.13 8.79
N ILE A 350 10.30 -2.07 9.21
CA ILE A 350 9.89 -3.23 10.01
C ILE A 350 10.93 -3.50 11.09
N ASP A 351 10.49 -3.80 12.31
CA ASP A 351 11.42 -4.17 13.37
C ASP A 351 11.91 -5.62 13.22
N PRO A 352 13.10 -5.95 13.75
CA PRO A 352 13.68 -7.28 13.59
C PRO A 352 12.82 -8.42 14.13
N VAL A 353 12.01 -8.17 15.17
CA VAL A 353 11.16 -9.21 15.78
C VAL A 353 10.01 -9.56 14.86
N HIS A 354 9.33 -8.56 14.29
CA HIS A 354 8.27 -8.79 13.32
C HIS A 354 8.79 -9.34 11.99
N LEU A 355 9.98 -8.91 11.54
CA LEU A 355 10.63 -9.48 10.36
C LEU A 355 10.89 -10.98 10.53
N ASP A 356 11.49 -11.39 11.65
CA ASP A 356 11.75 -12.81 11.96
C ASP A 356 10.46 -13.64 12.02
N ARG A 357 9.38 -13.08 12.61
CA ARG A 357 8.07 -13.74 12.63
C ARG A 357 7.50 -13.91 11.22
N LEU A 358 7.54 -12.89 10.38
CA LEU A 358 7.05 -12.99 8.99
C LEU A 358 7.84 -14.01 8.18
N CYS A 359 9.17 -14.04 8.30
CA CYS A 359 10.01 -15.00 7.60
C CYS A 359 9.77 -16.46 8.02
N LYS A 360 9.29 -16.70 9.25
CA LYS A 360 9.00 -18.03 9.80
C LYS A 360 7.53 -18.45 9.63
N ALA A 361 6.64 -17.51 9.28
CA ALA A 361 5.21 -17.76 9.23
C ALA A 361 4.86 -18.79 8.14
N GLY A 362 4.11 -19.82 8.52
CA GLY A 362 3.46 -20.77 7.61
C GLY A 362 1.99 -20.43 7.38
N GLU A 363 1.29 -21.28 6.61
CA GLU A 363 -0.14 -21.12 6.33
C GLU A 363 -0.99 -21.09 7.61
N ASP A 364 -0.66 -21.92 8.60
CA ASP A 364 -1.40 -22.02 9.87
C ASP A 364 -1.25 -20.77 10.76
N ASP A 365 -0.20 -19.97 10.55
CA ASP A 365 0.06 -18.74 11.31
C ASP A 365 -0.76 -17.55 10.81
N ILE A 366 -1.34 -17.66 9.61
CA ILE A 366 -2.13 -16.60 8.98
C ILE A 366 -3.61 -16.96 9.08
N HIS A 367 -4.43 -15.98 9.40
CA HIS A 367 -5.88 -16.19 9.44
C HIS A 367 -6.65 -14.94 9.04
N LEU A 368 -7.85 -15.19 8.54
CA LEU A 368 -8.81 -14.14 8.29
C LEU A 368 -9.50 -13.80 9.61
N SER A 369 -9.34 -12.55 10.05
CA SER A 369 -9.81 -12.06 11.34
C SER A 369 -10.85 -10.96 11.18
N ASP A 370 -11.77 -10.86 12.12
CA ASP A 370 -12.78 -9.78 12.16
C ASP A 370 -12.30 -8.56 12.96
N ASN A 371 -10.98 -8.43 13.17
CA ASN A 371 -10.38 -7.40 14.04
C ASN A 371 -10.28 -6.00 13.40
N SER A 372 -10.77 -5.86 12.17
CA SER A 372 -10.75 -4.59 11.44
C SER A 372 -11.75 -3.61 12.03
N PRO A 373 -11.33 -2.37 12.35
CA PRO A 373 -12.25 -1.34 12.83
C PRO A 373 -13.24 -0.86 11.75
N LEU A 374 -13.09 -1.32 10.50
CA LEU A 374 -13.96 -0.97 9.38
C LEU A 374 -15.05 -2.01 9.12
N GLY A 375 -15.16 -3.06 9.94
CA GLY A 375 -16.15 -4.13 9.76
C GLY A 375 -15.90 -4.98 8.50
N VAL A 376 -14.67 -4.97 7.99
CA VAL A 376 -14.24 -5.76 6.82
C VAL A 376 -13.16 -6.73 7.29
N PRO A 377 -13.28 -8.05 7.02
CA PRO A 377 -12.29 -9.03 7.43
C PRO A 377 -10.86 -8.64 7.04
N PHE A 378 -9.88 -9.00 7.87
CA PHE A 378 -8.48 -8.61 7.73
C PHE A 378 -7.56 -9.81 7.92
N TRP A 379 -6.64 -10.03 6.99
CA TRP A 379 -5.61 -11.06 7.12
C TRP A 379 -4.60 -10.66 8.19
N SER A 380 -4.53 -11.47 9.24
CA SER A 380 -3.72 -11.21 10.44
C SER A 380 -2.79 -12.38 10.74
N LEU A 381 -1.57 -12.05 11.15
CA LEU A 381 -0.64 -13.01 11.73
C LEU A 381 -1.06 -13.29 13.18
N ARG A 382 -1.35 -14.55 13.49
CA ARG A 382 -1.88 -15.00 14.79
C ARG A 382 -0.99 -14.62 15.97
N ASN A 383 0.32 -14.65 15.77
CA ASN A 383 1.33 -14.34 16.79
C ASN A 383 1.89 -12.91 16.65
N SER A 384 1.21 -12.01 15.92
CA SER A 384 1.58 -10.59 15.91
C SER A 384 1.43 -9.99 17.31
N GLU A 385 2.30 -9.05 17.68
CA GLU A 385 2.25 -8.43 19.01
C GLU A 385 0.93 -7.71 19.25
N SER A 386 0.38 -7.07 18.20
CA SER A 386 -0.94 -6.44 18.26
C SER A 386 -2.07 -7.43 18.54
N GLU A 387 -1.98 -8.66 18.03
CA GLU A 387 -3.00 -9.69 18.25
C GLU A 387 -2.86 -10.30 19.64
N LEU A 388 -1.63 -10.58 20.09
CA LEU A 388 -1.38 -11.05 21.44
C LEU A 388 -1.85 -10.04 22.49
N LEU A 389 -1.57 -8.75 22.28
CA LEU A 389 -2.06 -7.68 23.15
C LEU A 389 -3.60 -7.57 23.13
N ARG A 390 -4.23 -7.77 21.97
CA ARG A 390 -5.70 -7.78 21.87
C ARG A 390 -6.30 -8.91 22.71
N LEU A 391 -5.76 -10.12 22.59
CA LEU A 391 -6.19 -11.28 23.38
C LEU A 391 -5.98 -11.06 24.88
N GLN A 392 -4.81 -10.56 25.28
CA GLN A 392 -4.52 -10.23 26.67
C GLN A 392 -5.54 -9.23 27.24
N ARG A 393 -5.87 -8.18 26.49
CA ARG A 393 -6.85 -7.16 26.93
C ARG A 393 -8.26 -7.73 27.06
N ILE A 394 -8.64 -8.68 26.20
CA ILE A 394 -9.90 -9.40 26.32
C ILE A 394 -9.92 -10.23 27.62
N ASP A 395 -8.85 -10.95 27.90
CA ASP A 395 -8.71 -11.76 29.11
C ASP A 395 -8.72 -10.90 30.39
N GLU A 396 -8.16 -9.69 30.32
CA GLU A 396 -8.19 -8.69 31.39
C GLU A 396 -9.56 -7.97 31.54
N GLY A 397 -10.56 -8.30 30.71
CA GLY A 397 -11.88 -7.66 30.75
C GLY A 397 -11.94 -6.24 30.16
N HIS A 398 -10.92 -5.84 29.40
CA HIS A 398 -10.78 -4.52 28.77
C HIS A 398 -10.71 -4.62 27.23
N PRO A 399 -11.69 -5.24 26.55
CA PRO A 399 -11.67 -5.42 25.10
C PRO A 399 -11.59 -4.08 24.36
N GLY A 400 -10.99 -4.09 23.16
CA GLY A 400 -10.73 -2.89 22.37
C GLY A 400 -9.47 -2.13 22.79
N SER A 401 -9.11 -1.10 22.02
CA SER A 401 -7.92 -0.26 22.25
C SER A 401 -8.25 1.23 22.07
N ALA A 402 -7.49 2.12 22.71
CA ALA A 402 -7.66 3.55 22.52
C ALA A 402 -7.19 3.95 21.10
N CYS A 403 -7.99 4.73 20.36
CA CYS A 403 -7.56 5.37 19.11
C CYS A 403 -7.32 6.86 19.36
N PRO A 404 -6.16 7.26 19.90
CA PRO A 404 -5.90 8.65 20.29
C PRO A 404 -5.97 9.62 19.11
N LYS A 405 -5.62 9.15 17.89
CA LYS A 405 -5.68 9.96 16.67
C LYS A 405 -7.08 10.02 16.03
N GLY A 406 -8.00 9.16 16.46
CA GLY A 406 -9.38 9.14 16.00
C GLY A 406 -9.61 8.69 14.55
N PHE A 407 -8.57 8.24 13.81
CA PHE A 407 -8.69 7.88 12.38
C PHE A 407 -9.54 6.63 12.10
N LEU A 408 -9.71 5.75 13.09
CA LEU A 408 -10.39 4.46 12.96
C LEU A 408 -11.44 4.27 14.08
N VAL A 409 -12.13 5.35 14.46
CA VAL A 409 -13.17 5.28 15.49
C VAL A 409 -14.42 4.64 14.91
N ALA A 410 -14.82 3.50 15.46
CA ALA A 410 -16.09 2.87 15.16
C ALA A 410 -17.20 3.55 15.98
N GLU A 411 -18.33 3.88 15.36
CA GLU A 411 -19.50 4.48 16.04
C GLU A 411 -20.30 3.47 16.87
N HIS A 412 -19.98 2.17 16.80
CA HIS A 412 -20.72 1.13 17.50
C HIS A 412 -20.35 1.07 18.99
N ARG A 413 -21.28 1.51 19.84
CA ARG A 413 -21.25 1.19 21.28
C ARG A 413 -21.34 -0.33 21.44
N ILE A 414 -20.34 -0.92 22.08
CA ILE A 414 -20.45 -2.29 22.59
C ILE A 414 -21.48 -2.24 23.72
N HIS A 415 -22.69 -2.77 23.49
CA HIS A 415 -23.63 -3.03 24.57
C HIS A 415 -23.01 -4.08 25.49
N GLN A 416 -22.59 -3.67 26.69
CA GLN A 416 -22.38 -4.61 27.78
C GLN A 416 -23.74 -5.21 28.14
N GLY A 417 -23.94 -6.49 27.82
CA GLY A 417 -25.08 -7.27 28.25
C GLY A 417 -26.26 -7.28 27.27
N ALA A 418 -26.23 -8.24 26.34
CA ALA A 418 -27.44 -8.91 25.86
C ALA A 418 -27.02 -10.26 25.25
N ASP A 419 -27.31 -11.34 25.97
CA ASP A 419 -27.24 -12.69 25.43
C ASP A 419 -28.13 -12.76 24.17
N LEU A 420 -27.54 -13.17 23.05
CA LEU A 420 -28.32 -13.69 21.93
C LEU A 420 -28.94 -15.01 22.42
N HIS A 421 -30.28 -15.02 22.47
CA HIS A 421 -31.17 -16.00 23.08
C HIS A 421 -31.48 -15.74 24.56
N GLY A 422 -32.56 -14.99 24.79
CA GLY A 422 -33.19 -14.86 26.10
C GLY A 422 -33.67 -16.22 26.61
N GLN A 423 -32.89 -16.84 27.49
CA GLN A 423 -33.36 -17.71 28.56
C GLN A 423 -32.44 -17.59 29.78
N PRO A 424 -32.98 -17.48 31.01
CA PRO A 424 -32.16 -17.36 32.21
C PRO A 424 -31.44 -18.68 32.52
N ARG A 425 -30.14 -18.59 32.83
CA ARG A 425 -29.34 -19.73 33.31
C ARG A 425 -29.80 -20.15 34.71
N LEU A 426 -30.16 -21.43 34.87
CA LEU A 426 -30.29 -22.09 36.18
C LEU A 426 -28.89 -22.43 36.75
N PRO A 427 -28.73 -22.52 38.08
CA PRO A 427 -27.41 -22.67 38.72
C PRO A 427 -26.77 -24.04 38.48
N ALA A 428 -25.44 -24.05 38.51
CA ALA A 428 -24.58 -25.20 38.27
C ALA A 428 -24.72 -26.29 39.35
N ALA A 429 -25.59 -27.27 39.11
CA ALA A 429 -25.55 -28.59 39.76
C ALA A 429 -26.39 -29.60 38.96
N GLN A 430 -25.89 -30.08 37.82
CA GLN A 430 -26.26 -31.36 37.17
C GLN A 430 -25.58 -31.45 35.80
N ALA A 431 -24.30 -31.83 35.79
CA ALA A 431 -23.58 -32.20 34.56
C ALA A 431 -22.66 -33.39 34.85
N ALA A 432 -23.24 -34.47 35.34
CA ALA A 432 -22.60 -35.78 35.43
C ALA A 432 -23.61 -36.82 34.95
N GLY A 433 -23.72 -36.99 33.63
CA GLY A 433 -24.65 -37.96 33.07
C GLY A 433 -24.96 -37.81 31.59
N ASP A 434 -23.99 -37.50 30.72
CA ASP A 434 -24.20 -37.79 29.29
C ASP A 434 -22.92 -37.89 28.43
N ARG A 435 -21.85 -38.44 29.00
CA ARG A 435 -20.68 -38.91 28.23
C ARG A 435 -20.77 -40.41 28.01
N ARG A 436 -21.80 -40.90 27.30
CA ARG A 436 -21.88 -42.29 26.81
C ARG A 436 -23.04 -42.49 25.82
N ARG A 437 -23.10 -41.73 24.73
CA ARG A 437 -23.88 -42.08 23.51
C ARG A 437 -23.59 -41.09 22.38
N ARG A 438 -22.52 -41.34 21.62
CA ARG A 438 -22.32 -41.00 20.18
C ARG A 438 -20.90 -41.38 19.74
N ALA A 439 -20.56 -42.65 19.94
CA ALA A 439 -19.55 -43.33 19.13
C ALA A 439 -20.34 -44.19 18.13
N GLY A 440 -20.13 -43.97 16.83
CA GLY A 440 -20.72 -44.81 15.78
C GLY A 440 -21.42 -44.03 14.68
N ARG A 441 -20.63 -43.59 13.69
CA ARG A 441 -20.89 -43.73 12.23
C ARG A 441 -19.87 -42.88 11.47
N GLY A 442 -18.73 -43.50 11.17
CA GLY A 442 -17.85 -43.04 10.10
C GLY A 442 -18.42 -43.47 8.76
N ARG A 443 -18.42 -42.55 7.78
CA ARG A 443 -18.41 -42.89 6.36
C ARG A 443 -17.26 -42.15 5.69
N ARG A 444 -16.29 -42.94 5.23
CA ARG A 444 -15.20 -42.53 4.34
C ARG A 444 -15.79 -42.20 2.97
N VAL A 445 -15.41 -41.06 2.39
CA VAL A 445 -15.48 -40.83 0.95
C VAL A 445 -14.05 -40.64 0.46
N SER A 446 -13.63 -41.56 -0.39
CA SER A 446 -12.31 -41.63 -1.02
C SER A 446 -12.18 -40.57 -2.11
N ASN A 447 -11.17 -39.70 -1.99
CA ASN A 447 -10.78 -38.82 -3.09
C ASN A 447 -9.72 -39.54 -3.95
N ARG A 448 -10.06 -39.82 -5.21
CA ARG A 448 -9.13 -40.42 -6.18
C ARG A 448 -8.20 -39.34 -6.74
N ARG A 449 -6.95 -39.75 -6.87
CA ARG A 449 -5.79 -39.05 -7.42
C ARG A 449 -6.01 -38.54 -8.84
N THR A 450 -5.42 -37.38 -9.13
CA THR A 450 -4.71 -37.11 -10.39
C THR A 450 -3.44 -36.33 -10.07
N THR A 451 -2.32 -37.04 -10.07
CA THR A 451 -0.94 -36.54 -10.05
C THR A 451 -0.39 -36.65 -11.47
N TRP A 452 0.21 -35.59 -12.02
CA TRP A 452 1.13 -35.70 -13.16
C TRP A 452 2.15 -34.54 -13.17
N TRP A 453 3.43 -34.94 -13.23
CA TRP A 453 4.70 -34.18 -13.41
C TRP A 453 5.13 -33.23 -12.26
N SER A 454 6.35 -33.25 -11.73
CA SER A 454 7.55 -34.05 -11.99
C SER A 454 8.52 -33.92 -10.81
N ARG A 455 9.22 -35.01 -10.47
CA ARG A 455 10.43 -35.01 -9.63
C ARG A 455 11.65 -35.00 -10.55
N ARG A 456 12.63 -34.13 -10.27
CA ARG A 456 14.08 -34.41 -10.09
C ARG A 456 14.93 -33.16 -10.39
N ALA A 457 15.65 -32.69 -9.39
CA ALA A 457 17.01 -32.14 -9.45
C ALA A 457 17.45 -31.94 -7.98
N SER A 458 18.14 -32.91 -7.41
CA SER A 458 19.61 -32.93 -7.23
C SER A 458 20.07 -32.02 -6.09
N ALA A 459 20.50 -32.69 -5.03
CA ALA A 459 21.14 -32.14 -3.85
C ALA A 459 22.46 -31.44 -4.21
N THR A 460 22.65 -30.24 -3.66
CA THR A 460 23.97 -29.65 -3.49
C THR A 460 24.03 -29.10 -2.07
N THR A 461 24.83 -29.78 -1.24
CA THR A 461 25.15 -29.44 0.14
C THR A 461 25.96 -28.15 0.21
N TRP A 462 25.56 -27.22 1.07
CA TRP A 462 26.40 -26.14 1.59
C TRP A 462 26.36 -26.14 3.13
N PRO A 463 27.49 -25.85 3.81
CA PRO A 463 27.68 -26.23 5.20
C PRO A 463 27.10 -25.20 6.19
N ALA A 464 26.61 -25.74 7.30
CA ALA A 464 26.09 -25.05 8.46
C ALA A 464 27.11 -24.09 9.09
N ALA A 465 26.70 -22.85 9.34
CA ALA A 465 27.43 -21.91 10.18
C ALA A 465 27.18 -22.22 11.66
N ARG A 466 28.28 -22.34 12.42
CA ARG A 466 28.31 -22.54 13.88
C ARG A 466 27.81 -21.30 14.64
N PRO A 467 27.24 -21.48 15.85
CA PRO A 467 26.70 -20.39 16.67
C PRO A 467 27.82 -19.62 17.40
N CYS A 468 27.69 -18.30 17.46
CA CYS A 468 28.53 -17.43 18.29
C CYS A 468 27.98 -17.29 19.72
N PRO A 469 28.86 -17.04 20.72
CA PRO A 469 28.59 -17.31 22.13
C PRO A 469 27.79 -16.21 22.86
N ARG A 470 27.15 -16.66 23.93
CA ARG A 470 26.31 -15.88 24.86
C ARG A 470 27.14 -14.82 25.60
N GLY A 471 26.71 -13.57 25.50
CA GLY A 471 27.16 -12.45 26.34
C GLY A 471 26.18 -12.20 27.48
N SER A 472 26.75 -12.04 28.67
CA SER A 472 26.18 -11.85 30.01
C SER A 472 25.07 -10.80 30.17
N THR A 473 24.07 -11.18 30.97
CA THR A 473 23.09 -10.35 31.69
C THR A 473 23.72 -9.44 32.75
N PRO A 474 23.09 -8.30 33.06
CA PRO A 474 23.05 -7.76 34.42
C PRO A 474 21.61 -7.78 34.99
N THR A 475 21.51 -8.32 36.20
CA THR A 475 20.31 -8.42 37.07
C THR A 475 20.03 -7.08 37.77
N PRO A 476 18.77 -6.76 38.17
CA PRO A 476 18.33 -5.40 38.49
C PRO A 476 18.37 -5.06 40.00
N ALA A 477 18.20 -3.78 40.31
CA ALA A 477 18.06 -3.24 41.68
C ALA A 477 16.80 -2.32 41.75
N PRO A 478 16.20 -2.07 42.94
CA PRO A 478 14.82 -2.50 43.21
C PRO A 478 13.78 -1.37 43.32
N ARG A 479 12.52 -1.83 43.36
CA ARG A 479 11.26 -1.09 43.57
C ARG A 479 11.21 -0.32 44.89
N SER A 480 10.50 0.81 44.88
CA SER A 480 9.82 1.39 46.04
C SER A 480 8.29 1.48 45.81
N ALA A 481 7.54 1.19 46.87
CA ALA A 481 6.08 1.12 46.99
C ALA A 481 5.43 2.52 46.98
N ALA A 482 4.36 2.80 46.23
CA ALA A 482 2.92 2.54 46.44
C ALA A 482 2.25 3.37 47.56
N ALA A 483 1.31 4.25 47.18
CA ALA A 483 0.07 4.58 47.90
C ALA A 483 -0.89 5.43 47.02
N PRO A 484 -2.21 5.50 47.30
CA PRO A 484 -3.25 5.38 46.25
C PRO A 484 -4.16 6.61 46.11
N THR A 485 -4.78 6.78 44.93
CA THR A 485 -6.01 7.58 44.77
C THR A 485 -6.95 6.97 43.73
N ARG A 486 -8.20 6.73 44.14
CA ARG A 486 -9.35 6.21 43.37
C ARG A 486 -10.13 7.36 42.69
N PRO A 487 -11.14 7.09 41.82
CA PRO A 487 -11.20 7.67 40.48
C PRO A 487 -12.29 8.73 40.31
N THR A 488 -12.14 9.58 39.28
CA THR A 488 -13.24 10.33 38.68
C THR A 488 -13.42 9.90 37.23
N SER A 489 -14.54 9.25 36.97
CA SER A 489 -15.03 8.82 35.68
C SER A 489 -15.40 9.99 34.76
N ARG A 490 -14.72 10.11 33.62
CA ARG A 490 -15.29 10.70 32.41
C ARG A 490 -14.95 9.78 31.25
N GLY A 491 -15.98 9.14 30.69
CA GLY A 491 -15.87 8.17 29.61
C GLY A 491 -15.13 8.76 28.42
N ARG A 492 -14.04 8.10 28.02
CA ARG A 492 -13.35 8.35 26.75
C ARG A 492 -13.93 7.42 25.68
N PRO A 493 -14.09 7.88 24.43
CA PRO A 493 -14.59 7.02 23.36
C PRO A 493 -13.64 5.85 23.13
N ALA A 494 -14.17 4.63 23.19
CA ALA A 494 -13.45 3.38 22.93
C ALA A 494 -13.60 2.98 21.47
N CYS A 495 -12.53 2.47 20.86
CA CYS A 495 -12.62 1.81 19.56
C CYS A 495 -12.83 0.32 19.74
N ALA A 496 -13.77 -0.24 18.98
CA ALA A 496 -13.92 -1.67 18.80
C ALA A 496 -12.64 -2.24 18.13
N ARG A 497 -12.01 -3.21 18.79
CA ARG A 497 -11.06 -4.18 18.23
C ARG A 497 -11.19 -5.49 18.98
#